data_AF-A0A1Z4N4W6-F1
#
_entry.id   AF-A0A1Z4N4W6-F1
#
_cell.length_a   1.000
_cell.length_b   1.000
_cell.length_c   1.000
_cell.angle_alpha   90.00
_cell.angle_beta   90.00
_cell.angle_gamma   90.00
#
_symmetry.space_group_name_H-M   'P 1'
#
loop_
_entity.id
_entity.type
_entity.pdbx_description
1 polymer ?
#
loop_
_entity_poly.entity_id
_entity_poly.type
_entity_poly.pdbx_seq_one_letter_code
_entity_poly.pdbx_strand_id
1 'polypeptide(L)'
;MKLLKTLFSVGVIPVIAISFLSKLYGVPSATAQTQQIAQSESIIFDPYVFDAKYYMSLYQDLREEFGRNNLSAATTHWKKYGLQESRQGHPAFNAKYYLEKYPDLAANFGTVNRAAYIRGINHWLTYGIRECRQGSANFDPSYYLANNPDVARVYGKSNCKGAIDHWIKYGIKEGRRGTP
;
A
#
# COMPACT_ATOMS: atom_id res chain seq x y z
N MET A 1 -15.57 12.88 37.60
CA MET A 1 -14.80 13.64 36.58
C MET A 1 -14.06 14.82 37.24
N LYS A 2 -13.09 14.55 38.13
CA LYS A 2 -12.31 15.58 38.85
C LYS A 2 -10.87 15.17 39.23
N LEU A 3 -10.29 14.15 38.57
CA LEU A 3 -8.96 13.60 38.91
C LEU A 3 -8.02 13.43 37.70
N LEU A 4 -8.17 14.22 36.63
CA LEU A 4 -7.41 14.04 35.38
C LEU A 4 -6.64 15.29 34.91
N LYS A 5 -6.31 16.21 35.82
CA LYS A 5 -5.61 17.47 35.46
C LYS A 5 -4.19 17.63 36.01
N THR A 6 -3.54 16.59 36.52
CA THR A 6 -2.23 16.79 37.17
C THR A 6 -1.21 15.68 36.93
N LEU A 7 -1.04 15.17 35.71
CA LEU A 7 0.12 14.34 35.35
C LEU A 7 0.58 14.57 33.89
N PHE A 8 0.90 15.81 33.54
CA PHE A 8 1.74 16.11 32.38
C PHE A 8 2.71 17.25 32.75
N SER A 9 3.62 16.96 33.67
CA SER A 9 4.76 17.82 33.94
C SER A 9 5.91 16.96 34.45
N VAL A 10 6.93 16.83 33.60
CA VAL A 10 8.30 16.36 33.84
C VAL A 10 8.52 14.91 34.34
N GLY A 11 9.37 14.17 33.61
CA GLY A 11 10.15 13.06 34.16
C GLY A 11 9.70 11.67 33.75
N VAL A 12 10.56 11.00 32.99
CA VAL A 12 10.61 9.56 32.66
C VAL A 12 9.76 8.70 33.60
N ILE A 13 8.59 8.25 33.13
CA ILE A 13 7.82 7.23 33.84
C ILE A 13 8.61 5.92 33.71
N PRO A 14 8.98 5.24 34.81
CA PRO A 14 9.63 3.94 34.73
C PRO A 14 8.70 2.98 33.99
N VAL A 15 9.25 2.25 33.02
CA VAL A 15 8.57 1.31 32.10
C VAL A 15 7.60 0.34 32.82
N ILE A 16 7.81 0.11 34.11
CA ILE A 16 7.02 -0.76 34.98
C ILE A 16 5.59 -0.22 35.26
N ALA A 17 5.35 1.10 35.23
CA ALA A 17 4.01 1.64 35.49
C ALA A 17 3.05 1.52 34.29
N ILE A 18 3.58 1.37 33.07
CA ILE A 18 2.78 1.35 31.82
C ILE A 18 2.17 -0.03 31.56
N SER A 19 2.83 -1.10 31.99
CA SER A 19 2.36 -2.49 31.83
C SER A 19 1.18 -2.85 32.74
N PHE A 20 1.00 -2.16 33.87
CA PHE A 20 -0.16 -2.38 34.75
C PHE A 20 -1.43 -1.69 34.22
N LEU A 21 -1.30 -0.50 33.62
CA LEU A 21 -2.42 0.27 33.08
C LEU A 21 -3.04 -0.39 31.84
N SER A 22 -2.25 -1.06 31.01
CA SER A 22 -2.74 -1.78 29.82
C SER A 22 -3.68 -2.95 30.19
N LYS A 23 -3.40 -3.66 31.29
CA LYS A 23 -4.30 -4.70 31.82
C LYS A 23 -5.55 -4.15 32.51
N LEU A 24 -5.46 -3.02 33.19
CA LEU A 24 -6.59 -2.46 33.95
C LEU A 24 -7.59 -1.69 33.07
N TYR A 25 -7.11 -1.07 31.98
CA TYR A 25 -7.90 -0.17 31.12
C TYR A 25 -8.05 -0.63 29.67
N GLY A 26 -7.55 -1.83 29.32
CA GLY A 26 -7.67 -2.39 27.96
C GLY A 26 -6.89 -1.63 26.88
N VAL A 27 -5.91 -0.80 27.27
CA VAL A 27 -5.06 -0.08 26.32
C VAL A 27 -4.02 -1.05 25.75
N PRO A 28 -3.82 -1.11 24.41
CA PRO A 28 -2.81 -1.97 23.81
C PRO A 28 -1.43 -1.76 24.44
N SER A 29 -0.68 -2.84 24.68
CA SER A 29 0.68 -2.72 25.21
C SER A 29 1.57 -1.94 24.24
N ALA A 30 2.55 -1.20 24.77
CA ALA A 30 3.53 -0.47 23.95
C ALA A 30 4.25 -1.39 22.93
N THR A 31 4.45 -2.66 23.27
CA THR A 31 4.99 -3.70 22.37
C THR A 31 4.04 -4.05 21.22
N ALA A 32 2.75 -4.23 21.50
CA ALA A 32 1.74 -4.47 20.46
C ALA A 32 1.58 -3.26 19.53
N GLN A 33 1.62 -2.04 20.09
CA GLN A 33 1.55 -0.81 19.33
C GLN A 33 2.80 -0.62 18.44
N THR A 34 3.99 -0.95 18.95
CA THR A 34 5.24 -0.92 18.18
C THR A 34 5.27 -1.96 17.06
N GLN A 35 4.77 -3.18 17.31
CA GLN A 35 4.63 -4.21 16.28
C GLN A 35 3.61 -3.84 15.20
N GLN A 36 2.48 -3.25 15.59
CA GLN A 36 1.46 -2.80 14.65
C GLN A 36 1.98 -1.65 13.76
N ILE A 37 2.76 -0.72 14.33
CA ILE A 37 3.43 0.35 13.57
C ILE A 37 4.47 -0.24 12.60
N ALA A 38 5.31 -1.17 13.05
CA ALA A 38 6.32 -1.82 12.21
C ALA A 38 5.69 -2.64 11.06
N GLN A 39 4.60 -3.36 11.32
CA GLN A 39 3.86 -4.08 10.28
C GLN A 39 3.23 -3.13 9.26
N SER A 40 2.71 -1.97 9.71
CA SER A 40 2.13 -0.97 8.82
C SER A 40 3.16 -0.30 7.90
N GLU A 41 4.44 -0.22 8.31
CA GLU A 41 5.53 0.27 7.46
C GLU A 41 6.02 -0.79 6.46
N SER A 42 5.86 -2.08 6.75
CA SER A 42 6.30 -3.16 5.85
C SER A 42 5.45 -3.20 4.57
N ILE A 43 4.13 -3.10 4.70
CA ILE A 43 3.19 -3.29 3.58
C ILE A 43 3.29 -2.21 2.49
N ILE A 44 3.79 -1.02 2.83
CA ILE A 44 3.94 0.06 1.84
C ILE A 44 5.11 -0.21 0.89
N PHE A 45 6.03 -1.12 1.23
CA PHE A 45 7.16 -1.53 0.38
C PHE A 45 6.95 -2.91 -0.25
N ASP A 46 5.75 -3.49 -0.14
CA ASP A 46 5.43 -4.75 -0.80
C ASP A 46 5.64 -4.61 -2.32
N PRO A 47 6.21 -5.62 -3.00
CA PRO A 47 6.47 -5.55 -4.45
C PRO A 47 5.20 -5.36 -5.30
N TYR A 48 4.00 -5.64 -4.79
CA TYR A 48 2.73 -5.33 -5.46
C TYR A 48 2.19 -3.92 -5.18
N VAL A 49 2.91 -3.12 -4.41
CA VAL A 49 2.51 -1.78 -3.93
C VAL A 49 3.53 -0.73 -4.35
N PHE A 50 4.82 -1.04 -4.31
CA PHE A 50 5.88 -0.10 -4.62
C PHE A 50 7.01 -0.72 -5.45
N ASP A 51 7.30 -0.10 -6.60
CA ASP A 51 8.51 -0.33 -7.38
C ASP A 51 9.24 1.02 -7.54
N ALA A 52 10.43 1.13 -6.96
CA ALA A 52 11.19 2.37 -6.95
C ALA A 52 11.60 2.85 -8.37
N LYS A 53 11.83 1.92 -9.30
CA LYS A 53 12.20 2.26 -10.69
C LYS A 53 10.98 2.81 -11.43
N TYR A 54 9.84 2.15 -11.30
CA TYR A 54 8.57 2.63 -11.83
C TYR A 54 8.24 4.01 -11.27
N TYR A 55 8.29 4.16 -9.94
CA TYR A 55 8.02 5.42 -9.25
C TYR A 55 8.92 6.55 -9.77
N MET A 56 10.24 6.33 -9.84
CA MET A 56 11.18 7.31 -10.40
C MET A 56 10.91 7.61 -11.89
N SER A 57 10.53 6.59 -12.68
CA SER A 57 10.18 6.78 -14.09
C SER A 57 8.87 7.52 -14.32
N LEU A 58 7.94 7.45 -13.36
CA LEU A 58 6.62 8.08 -13.46
C LEU A 58 6.69 9.57 -13.10
N TYR A 59 7.42 9.93 -12.05
CA TYR A 59 7.44 11.29 -11.50
C TYR A 59 8.64 12.11 -11.98
N GLN A 60 8.38 13.10 -12.83
CA GLN A 60 9.41 13.95 -13.42
C GLN A 60 10.13 14.82 -12.39
N ASP A 61 9.40 15.38 -11.45
CA ASP A 61 9.92 16.19 -10.34
C ASP A 61 10.99 15.44 -9.53
N LEU A 62 10.78 14.14 -9.27
CA LEU A 62 11.78 13.33 -8.56
C LEU A 62 13.04 13.09 -9.38
N ARG A 63 12.91 12.98 -10.71
CA ARG A 63 14.08 12.82 -11.60
C ARG A 63 14.87 14.11 -11.71
N GLU A 64 14.20 15.24 -11.69
CA GLU A 64 14.82 16.57 -11.70
C GLU A 64 15.56 16.84 -10.38
N GLU A 65 14.95 16.50 -9.25
CA GLU A 65 15.53 16.72 -7.92
C GLU A 65 16.65 15.71 -7.58
N PHE A 66 16.42 14.41 -7.79
CA PHE A 66 17.31 13.37 -7.27
C PHE A 66 18.15 12.67 -8.34
N GLY A 67 17.87 12.93 -9.62
CA GLY A 67 18.45 12.21 -10.76
C GLY A 67 17.77 10.87 -11.05
N ARG A 68 17.79 10.47 -12.33
CA ARG A 68 17.03 9.31 -12.86
C ARG A 68 17.31 7.97 -12.19
N ASN A 69 18.48 7.78 -11.60
CA ASN A 69 18.95 6.49 -11.08
C ASN A 69 18.99 6.44 -9.54
N ASN A 70 18.57 7.49 -8.84
CA ASN A 70 18.62 7.54 -7.37
C ASN A 70 17.40 6.86 -6.74
N LEU A 71 17.39 5.52 -6.78
CA LEU A 71 16.28 4.72 -6.26
C LEU A 71 16.14 4.79 -4.73
N SER A 72 17.24 5.09 -4.02
CA SER A 72 17.22 5.28 -2.56
C SER A 72 16.44 6.55 -2.20
N ALA A 73 16.65 7.65 -2.93
CA ALA A 73 15.86 8.87 -2.76
C ALA A 73 14.38 8.66 -3.11
N ALA A 74 14.08 7.95 -4.19
CA ALA A 74 12.69 7.57 -4.53
C ALA A 74 12.02 6.77 -3.40
N THR A 75 12.72 5.79 -2.82
CA THR A 75 12.21 4.99 -1.70
C THR A 75 11.97 5.83 -0.45
N THR A 76 12.90 6.75 -0.16
CA THR A 76 12.78 7.69 0.96
C THR A 76 11.59 8.63 0.77
N HIS A 77 11.43 9.17 -0.43
CA HIS A 77 10.28 10.00 -0.78
C HIS A 77 8.96 9.22 -0.68
N TRP A 78 8.91 7.99 -1.19
CA TRP A 78 7.73 7.14 -1.08
C TRP A 78 7.31 6.93 0.38
N LYS A 79 8.27 6.56 1.24
CA LYS A 79 8.03 6.38 2.68
C LYS A 79 7.42 7.62 3.31
N LYS A 80 8.06 8.77 3.06
CA LYS A 80 7.79 10.01 3.77
C LYS A 80 6.59 10.76 3.22
N TYR A 81 6.43 10.83 1.90
CA TYR A 81 5.49 11.72 1.21
C TYR A 81 4.58 11.02 0.20
N GLY A 82 5.06 9.98 -0.50
CA GLY A 82 4.40 9.43 -1.69
C GLY A 82 2.92 9.08 -1.47
N LEU A 83 2.60 8.37 -0.39
CA LEU A 83 1.21 8.07 -0.05
C LEU A 83 0.40 9.31 0.33
N GLN A 84 0.96 10.27 1.06
CA GLN A 84 0.22 11.49 1.45
C GLN A 84 -0.11 12.35 0.22
N GLU A 85 0.79 12.37 -0.75
CA GLU A 85 0.63 13.04 -2.05
C GLU A 85 -0.22 12.22 -3.04
N SER A 86 -0.79 11.10 -2.60
CA SER A 86 -1.62 10.21 -3.42
C SER A 86 -0.92 9.66 -4.67
N ARG A 87 0.41 9.55 -4.63
CA ARG A 87 1.21 9.05 -5.75
C ARG A 87 1.05 7.54 -5.90
N GLN A 88 1.04 7.09 -7.15
CA GLN A 88 1.14 5.69 -7.55
C GLN A 88 2.55 5.14 -7.36
N GLY A 89 2.68 4.09 -6.55
CA GLY A 89 3.94 3.38 -6.29
C GLY A 89 4.26 2.25 -7.27
N HIS A 90 3.25 1.66 -7.92
CA HIS A 90 3.40 0.42 -8.68
C HIS A 90 2.48 0.42 -9.92
N PRO A 91 2.90 -0.15 -11.07
CA PRO A 91 2.12 -0.09 -12.31
C PRO A 91 0.73 -0.73 -12.20
N ALA A 92 0.57 -1.79 -11.40
CA ALA A 92 -0.71 -2.48 -11.24
C ALA A 92 -1.53 -1.99 -10.02
N PHE A 93 -1.00 -1.12 -9.17
CA PHE A 93 -1.69 -0.67 -7.95
C PHE A 93 -1.51 0.82 -7.65
N ASN A 94 -2.63 1.51 -7.42
CA ASN A 94 -2.71 2.88 -6.94
C ASN A 94 -3.77 2.96 -5.83
N ALA A 95 -3.37 3.30 -4.60
CA ALA A 95 -4.28 3.30 -3.45
C ALA A 95 -5.45 4.29 -3.59
N LYS A 96 -5.22 5.47 -4.19
CA LYS A 96 -6.28 6.45 -4.46
C LYS A 96 -7.28 5.88 -5.45
N TYR A 97 -6.81 5.41 -6.61
CA TYR A 97 -7.65 4.77 -7.62
C TYR A 97 -8.45 3.60 -7.04
N TYR A 98 -7.79 2.74 -6.26
CA TYR A 98 -8.40 1.56 -5.69
C TYR A 98 -9.56 1.89 -4.75
N LEU A 99 -9.39 2.87 -3.86
CA LEU A 99 -10.48 3.32 -2.98
C LEU A 99 -11.59 4.05 -3.74
N GLU A 100 -11.25 4.83 -4.78
CA GLU A 100 -12.24 5.49 -5.63
C GLU A 100 -13.05 4.50 -6.47
N LYS A 101 -12.44 3.40 -6.91
CA LYS A 101 -13.09 2.35 -7.71
C LYS A 101 -14.03 1.48 -6.88
N TYR A 102 -13.74 1.28 -5.58
CA TYR A 102 -14.44 0.33 -4.72
C TYR A 102 -15.14 1.04 -3.55
N PRO A 103 -16.40 1.48 -3.72
CA PRO A 103 -17.16 2.22 -2.70
C PRO A 103 -17.33 1.47 -1.38
N ASP A 104 -17.38 0.13 -1.42
CA ASP A 104 -17.41 -0.73 -0.23
C ASP A 104 -16.19 -0.51 0.67
N LEU A 105 -15.03 -0.27 0.07
CA LEU A 105 -13.80 0.01 0.81
C LEU A 105 -13.75 1.46 1.26
N ALA A 106 -14.14 2.41 0.39
CA ALA A 106 -14.17 3.83 0.74
C ALA A 106 -15.09 4.11 1.94
N ALA A 107 -16.24 3.44 2.03
CA ALA A 107 -17.17 3.58 3.15
C ALA A 107 -16.56 3.15 4.49
N ASN A 108 -15.72 2.11 4.49
CA ASN A 108 -15.13 1.55 5.70
C ASN A 108 -13.75 2.15 6.06
N PHE A 109 -12.98 2.55 5.05
CA PHE A 109 -11.60 3.00 5.23
C PHE A 109 -11.47 4.52 5.16
N GLY A 110 -12.48 5.21 4.66
CA GLY A 110 -12.41 6.61 4.27
C GLY A 110 -11.72 6.81 2.93
N THR A 111 -11.55 8.08 2.55
CA THR A 111 -10.92 8.47 1.29
C THR A 111 -9.75 9.44 1.54
N VAL A 112 -8.90 9.59 0.52
CA VAL A 112 -7.87 10.64 0.34
C VAL A 112 -7.10 11.01 1.61
N ASN A 113 -6.51 10.03 2.30
CA ASN A 113 -5.50 10.27 3.33
C ASN A 113 -4.60 9.03 3.52
N ARG A 114 -3.44 9.22 4.16
CA ARG A 114 -2.46 8.15 4.36
C ARG A 114 -3.04 6.93 5.11
N ALA A 115 -3.86 7.14 6.13
CA ALA A 115 -4.42 6.04 6.91
C ALA A 115 -5.41 5.20 6.07
N ALA A 116 -6.24 5.87 5.27
CA ALA A 116 -7.13 5.21 4.31
C ALA A 116 -6.32 4.41 3.27
N TYR A 117 -5.25 4.98 2.73
CA TYR A 117 -4.38 4.29 1.78
C TYR A 117 -3.67 3.06 2.38
N ILE A 118 -3.20 3.14 3.62
CA ILE A 118 -2.62 1.98 4.32
C ILE A 118 -3.67 0.86 4.49
N ARG A 119 -4.93 1.19 4.81
CA ARG A 119 -6.03 0.21 4.85
C ARG A 119 -6.33 -0.38 3.47
N GLY A 120 -6.35 0.45 2.43
CA GLY A 120 -6.51 0.02 1.04
C GLY A 120 -5.39 -0.91 0.57
N ILE A 121 -4.13 -0.61 0.93
CA ILE A 121 -2.96 -1.47 0.66
C ILE A 121 -3.11 -2.82 1.37
N ASN A 122 -3.48 -2.83 2.65
CA ASN A 122 -3.68 -4.07 3.38
C ASN A 122 -4.79 -4.92 2.71
N HIS A 123 -5.91 -4.31 2.34
CA HIS A 123 -6.95 -5.02 1.60
C HIS A 123 -6.45 -5.55 0.25
N TRP A 124 -5.72 -4.75 -0.52
CA TRP A 124 -5.16 -5.16 -1.80
C TRP A 124 -4.32 -6.44 -1.68
N LEU A 125 -3.38 -6.45 -0.74
CA LEU A 125 -2.47 -7.57 -0.50
C LEU A 125 -3.19 -8.80 0.08
N THR A 126 -4.18 -8.60 0.94
CA THR A 126 -4.87 -9.70 1.64
C THR A 126 -6.01 -10.32 0.83
N TYR A 127 -6.72 -9.50 0.05
CA TYR A 127 -7.95 -9.88 -0.66
C TYR A 127 -7.95 -9.45 -2.12
N GLY A 128 -7.62 -8.18 -2.41
CA GLY A 128 -7.84 -7.56 -3.72
C GLY A 128 -7.20 -8.32 -4.89
N ILE A 129 -5.95 -8.76 -4.75
CA ILE A 129 -5.27 -9.56 -5.78
C ILE A 129 -6.00 -10.89 -6.02
N ARG A 130 -6.38 -11.60 -4.96
CA ARG A 130 -7.08 -12.90 -5.04
C ARG A 130 -8.49 -12.76 -5.61
N GLU A 131 -9.15 -11.65 -5.30
CA GLU A 131 -10.48 -11.30 -5.81
C GLU A 131 -10.45 -10.72 -7.24
N CYS A 132 -9.27 -10.63 -7.86
CA CYS A 132 -9.10 -10.07 -9.20
C CYS A 132 -9.59 -8.62 -9.31
N ARG A 133 -9.55 -7.86 -8.21
CA ARG A 133 -9.91 -6.44 -8.22
C ARG A 133 -8.87 -5.66 -9.04
N GLN A 134 -9.34 -4.65 -9.75
CA GLN A 134 -8.50 -3.75 -10.53
C GLN A 134 -7.80 -2.77 -9.59
N GLY A 135 -6.49 -2.96 -9.38
CA GLY A 135 -5.68 -2.16 -8.47
C GLY A 135 -5.31 -0.77 -9.01
N SER A 136 -5.32 -0.56 -10.32
CA SER A 136 -4.94 0.70 -10.97
C SER A 136 -5.66 0.89 -12.30
N ALA A 137 -5.67 2.13 -12.80
CA ALA A 137 -6.18 2.43 -14.13
C ALA A 137 -5.41 1.74 -15.27
N ASN A 138 -4.20 1.23 -15.01
CA ASN A 138 -3.31 0.70 -16.04
C ASN A 138 -3.44 -0.82 -16.22
N PHE A 139 -4.03 -1.52 -15.24
CA PHE A 139 -4.12 -2.97 -15.25
C PHE A 139 -5.35 -3.52 -14.56
N ASP A 140 -6.16 -4.27 -15.31
CA ASP A 140 -7.26 -5.11 -14.86
C ASP A 140 -6.88 -6.59 -15.06
N PRO A 141 -6.64 -7.35 -13.97
CA PRO A 141 -6.26 -8.76 -14.08
C PRO A 141 -7.30 -9.62 -14.81
N SER A 142 -8.59 -9.33 -14.65
CA SER A 142 -9.69 -10.08 -15.25
C SER A 142 -9.73 -9.84 -16.76
N TYR A 143 -9.63 -8.57 -17.17
CA TYR A 143 -9.50 -8.20 -18.58
C TYR A 143 -8.26 -8.84 -19.20
N TYR A 144 -7.11 -8.77 -18.51
CA TYR A 144 -5.85 -9.28 -19.03
C TYR A 144 -5.90 -10.79 -19.28
N LEU A 145 -6.41 -11.58 -18.34
CA LEU A 145 -6.55 -13.03 -18.52
C LEU A 145 -7.57 -13.39 -19.60
N ALA A 146 -8.66 -12.64 -19.74
CA ALA A 146 -9.65 -12.87 -20.78
C ALA A 146 -9.11 -12.62 -22.19
N ASN A 147 -8.20 -11.65 -22.34
CA ASN A 147 -7.66 -11.23 -23.65
C ASN A 147 -6.28 -11.84 -23.98
N ASN A 148 -5.68 -12.59 -23.05
CA ASN A 148 -4.38 -13.25 -23.24
C ASN A 148 -4.51 -14.75 -22.91
N PRO A 149 -5.13 -15.54 -23.81
CA PRO A 149 -5.43 -16.96 -23.55
C PRO A 149 -4.17 -17.83 -23.42
N ASP A 150 -3.04 -17.39 -23.96
CA ASP A 150 -1.72 -18.00 -23.72
C ASP A 150 -1.31 -17.88 -22.24
N VAL A 151 -1.47 -16.69 -21.65
CA VAL A 151 -1.18 -16.44 -20.23
C VAL A 151 -2.16 -17.21 -19.34
N ALA A 152 -3.45 -17.15 -19.65
CA ALA A 152 -4.47 -17.85 -18.87
C ALA A 152 -4.30 -19.38 -18.89
N ARG A 153 -3.71 -19.94 -19.95
CA ARG A 153 -3.37 -21.37 -20.03
C ARG A 153 -2.22 -21.76 -19.10
N VAL A 154 -1.24 -20.87 -18.91
CA VAL A 154 -0.07 -21.11 -18.04
C VAL A 154 -0.40 -20.87 -16.58
N TYR A 155 -1.07 -19.75 -16.27
CA TYR A 155 -1.31 -19.33 -14.88
C TYR A 155 -2.67 -19.76 -14.33
N GLY A 156 -3.65 -20.03 -15.20
CA GLY A 156 -5.04 -20.27 -14.85
C GLY A 156 -5.92 -19.03 -15.05
N LYS A 157 -7.18 -19.25 -15.46
CA LYS A 157 -8.16 -18.19 -15.80
C LYS A 157 -8.55 -17.26 -14.65
N SER A 158 -8.27 -17.67 -13.40
CA SER A 158 -8.60 -16.91 -12.19
C SER A 158 -7.37 -16.57 -11.34
N ASN A 159 -6.16 -16.83 -11.86
CA ASN A 159 -4.93 -16.52 -11.14
C ASN A 159 -4.48 -15.08 -11.40
N CYS A 160 -5.11 -14.15 -10.71
CA CYS A 160 -4.89 -12.72 -10.91
C CYS A 160 -3.53 -12.24 -10.40
N LYS A 161 -2.93 -12.92 -9.42
CA LYS A 161 -1.52 -12.71 -9.06
C LYS A 161 -0.59 -13.06 -10.24
N GLY A 162 -0.80 -14.22 -10.86
CA GLY A 162 -0.06 -14.65 -12.05
C GLY A 162 -0.23 -13.70 -13.24
N ALA A 163 -1.43 -13.12 -13.41
CA ALA A 163 -1.70 -12.11 -14.42
C ALA A 163 -0.85 -10.84 -14.20
N ILE A 164 -0.81 -10.32 -12.96
CA ILE A 164 0.03 -9.17 -12.59
C ILE A 164 1.51 -9.49 -12.87
N ASP A 165 1.99 -10.65 -12.40
CA ASP A 165 3.38 -11.08 -12.55
C ASP A 165 3.78 -11.16 -14.04
N HIS A 166 2.92 -11.74 -14.87
CA HIS A 166 3.17 -11.84 -16.32
C HIS A 166 3.15 -10.46 -16.99
N TRP A 167 2.16 -9.62 -16.69
CA TRP A 167 2.03 -8.32 -17.33
C TRP A 167 3.22 -7.41 -17.03
N ILE A 168 3.65 -7.35 -15.78
CA ILE A 168 4.80 -6.54 -15.36
C ILE A 168 6.09 -7.07 -16.01
N LYS A 169 6.28 -8.39 -16.00
CA LYS A 169 7.54 -9.00 -16.47
C LYS A 169 7.68 -8.98 -17.99
N TYR A 170 6.58 -9.24 -18.70
CA TYR A 170 6.56 -9.43 -20.15
C TYR A 170 5.52 -8.55 -20.85
N GLY A 171 4.28 -8.52 -20.36
CA GLY A 171 3.16 -7.90 -21.07
C GLY A 171 3.36 -6.43 -21.44
N ILE A 172 3.97 -5.63 -20.57
CA ILE A 172 4.29 -4.22 -20.87
C ILE A 172 5.27 -4.11 -22.03
N LYS A 173 6.32 -4.94 -22.06
CA LYS A 173 7.34 -4.95 -23.13
C LYS A 173 6.81 -5.50 -24.44
N GLU A 174 5.87 -6.43 -24.36
CA GLU A 174 5.17 -7.03 -25.50
C GLU A 174 4.07 -6.11 -26.06
N GLY A 175 3.82 -4.95 -25.43
CA GLY A 175 2.76 -4.02 -25.85
C GLY A 175 1.34 -4.53 -25.58
N ARG A 176 1.18 -5.53 -24.70
CA ARG A 176 -0.14 -6.08 -24.35
C ARG A 176 -0.95 -5.07 -23.55
N ARG A 177 -2.20 -4.87 -23.97
CA ARG A 177 -3.13 -3.97 -23.29
C ARG A 177 -3.53 -4.54 -21.92
N GLY A 178 -3.37 -3.74 -20.86
CA GLY A 178 -3.68 -4.12 -19.48
C GLY A 178 -5.14 -3.86 -19.05
N THR A 179 -5.85 -3.00 -19.77
CA THR A 179 -7.26 -2.61 -19.54
C THR A 179 -8.00 -2.50 -20.87
N PRO A 180 -9.35 -2.46 -20.90
CA PRO A 180 -10.13 -2.25 -22.13
C PRO A 180 -9.66 -1.06 -22.98
#